data_AF-A0ABD4RVR9-F1
#
_entry.id   AF-A0ABD4RVR9-F1
#
_cell.length_a   1.000
_cell.length_b   1.000
_cell.length_c   1.000
_cell.angle_alpha   90.00
_cell.angle_beta   90.00
_cell.angle_gamma   90.00
#
_symmetry.space_group_name_H-M   'P 1'
#
loop_
_entity.id
_entity.type
_entity.pdbx_description
1 polymer ?
#
loop_
_entity_poly.entity_id
_entity_poly.type
_entity_poly.pdbx_seq_one_letter_code
_entity_poly.pdbx_strand_id
1 'polypeptide(L)'
;MNRGNRIIYNQDGKIIFQTGEATGDILEHDTITELHFLDVEHGSIDYSKQYIEYINPITKEPVLKDIEIVLTDEQKRLQALEKELSILKKENKNRDSEIVNTAFEV
;
A
#
# COMPACT_ATOMS: atom_id res chain seq x y z
N MET A 1 -26.82 23.20 10.04
CA MET A 1 -26.73 23.65 8.62
C MET A 1 -27.39 22.61 7.73
N ASN A 2 -27.90 23.00 6.56
CA ASN A 2 -28.40 22.08 5.54
C ASN A 2 -27.44 22.12 4.36
N ARG A 3 -26.95 20.97 3.91
CA ARG A 3 -26.08 20.83 2.75
C ARG A 3 -26.82 20.07 1.67
N GLY A 4 -26.97 20.72 0.53
CA GLY A 4 -27.55 20.11 -0.66
C GLY A 4 -26.68 18.99 -1.21
N ASN A 5 -27.27 18.17 -2.07
CA ASN A 5 -26.57 17.07 -2.72
C ASN A 5 -25.62 17.59 -3.82
N ARG A 6 -24.35 17.16 -3.77
CA ARG A 6 -23.39 17.39 -4.85
C ARG A 6 -23.26 16.13 -5.70
N ILE A 7 -23.43 16.30 -7.00
CA ILE A 7 -23.30 15.24 -8.00
C ILE A 7 -22.21 15.64 -8.99
N ILE A 8 -21.21 14.78 -9.18
CA ILE A 8 -20.16 14.89 -10.19
C ILE A 8 -20.44 13.82 -11.24
N TYR A 9 -20.48 14.21 -12.52
CA TYR A 9 -20.81 13.34 -13.65
C TYR A 9 -19.80 13.53 -14.80
N ASN A 10 -19.68 12.52 -15.67
CA ASN A 10 -18.81 12.56 -16.85
C ASN A 10 -19.53 13.20 -18.06
N GLN A 11 -18.84 13.31 -19.20
CA GLN A 11 -19.38 13.87 -20.44
C GLN A 11 -20.63 13.17 -21.00
N ASP A 12 -20.85 11.90 -20.64
CA ASP A 12 -22.00 11.11 -21.07
C ASP A 12 -23.20 11.23 -20.08
N GLY A 13 -23.05 12.03 -19.03
CA GLY A 13 -24.05 12.13 -17.95
C GLY A 13 -23.96 11.00 -16.92
N LYS A 14 -22.95 10.13 -16.99
CA LYS A 14 -22.74 9.06 -15.99
C LYS A 14 -22.22 9.66 -14.70
N ILE A 15 -22.91 9.39 -13.59
CA ILE A 15 -22.50 9.85 -12.26
C ILE A 15 -21.20 9.14 -11.84
N ILE A 16 -20.20 9.93 -11.44
CA ILE A 16 -18.91 9.48 -10.90
C ILE A 16 -18.94 9.51 -9.37
N PHE A 17 -19.53 10.56 -8.79
CA PHE A 17 -19.58 10.74 -7.35
C PHE A 17 -20.84 11.51 -6.91
N GLN A 18 -21.41 11.13 -5.78
CA GLN A 18 -22.59 11.77 -5.20
C GLN A 18 -22.52 11.78 -3.67
N THR A 19 -22.77 12.93 -3.05
CA THR A 19 -22.62 13.10 -1.60
C THR A 19 -23.91 12.90 -0.80
N GLY A 20 -25.07 12.92 -1.46
CA GLY A 20 -26.38 12.95 -0.80
C GLY A 20 -26.67 14.30 -0.12
N GLU A 21 -27.91 14.44 0.36
CA GLU A 21 -28.33 15.57 1.20
C GLU A 21 -27.95 15.31 2.66
N ALA A 22 -27.57 16.35 3.39
CA ALA A 22 -27.23 16.23 4.80
C ALA A 22 -27.77 17.41 5.63
N THR A 23 -28.13 17.12 6.88
CA THR A 23 -28.61 18.10 7.86
C THR A 23 -27.87 17.88 9.18
N GLY A 24 -27.47 18.98 9.84
CA GLY A 24 -26.86 18.94 11.18
C GLY A 24 -25.58 19.73 11.26
N ASP A 25 -24.62 19.22 12.02
CA ASP A 25 -23.25 19.73 12.09
C ASP A 25 -22.44 19.10 10.94
N ILE A 26 -22.39 19.81 9.82
CA ILE A 26 -21.83 19.34 8.57
C ILE A 26 -20.98 20.45 7.97
N LEU A 27 -19.85 20.08 7.35
CA LEU A 27 -19.02 21.02 6.61
C LEU A 27 -19.63 21.30 5.24
N GLU A 28 -19.50 22.57 4.80
CA GLU A 28 -19.81 22.94 3.43
C GLU A 28 -18.89 22.19 2.45
N HIS A 29 -19.36 22.04 1.23
CA HIS A 29 -18.50 21.48 0.20
C HIS A 29 -17.51 22.53 -0.30
N ASP A 30 -16.24 22.15 -0.42
CA ASP A 30 -15.24 22.99 -1.06
C ASP A 30 -15.66 23.40 -2.48
N THR A 31 -15.30 24.60 -2.91
CA THR A 31 -15.56 25.06 -4.27
C THR A 31 -14.66 24.33 -5.24
N ILE A 32 -15.25 23.55 -6.15
CA ILE A 32 -14.51 22.90 -7.24
C ILE A 32 -14.48 23.87 -8.43
N THR A 33 -13.30 24.41 -8.75
CA THR A 33 -13.10 25.27 -9.93
C THR A 33 -12.82 24.47 -11.19
N GLU A 34 -12.15 23.33 -11.05
CA GLU A 34 -11.77 22.41 -12.12
C GLU A 34 -11.69 20.97 -11.59
N LEU A 35 -11.89 20.00 -12.48
CA LEU A 35 -11.73 18.58 -12.19
C LEU A 35 -10.63 18.01 -13.07
N HIS A 36 -9.71 17.28 -12.45
CA HIS A 36 -8.61 16.58 -13.13
C HIS A 36 -8.83 15.07 -13.07
N PHE A 37 -8.32 14.36 -14.08
CA PHE A 37 -8.24 12.91 -14.08
C PHE A 37 -6.81 12.48 -14.39
N LEU A 38 -6.44 11.29 -13.92
CA LEU A 38 -5.15 10.68 -14.18
C LEU A 38 -5.36 9.19 -14.39
N ASP A 39 -4.91 8.69 -15.54
CA ASP A 39 -4.86 7.26 -15.80
C ASP A 39 -3.53 6.70 -15.30
N VAL A 40 -3.62 5.63 -14.51
CA VAL A 40 -2.45 4.95 -13.94
C VAL A 40 -2.38 3.55 -14.54
N GLU A 41 -1.22 3.19 -15.07
CA GLU A 41 -1.03 1.89 -15.71
C GLU A 41 -1.21 0.74 -14.72
N HIS A 42 -1.84 -0.34 -15.17
CA HIS A 42 -2.04 -1.53 -14.35
C HIS A 42 -0.68 -2.15 -13.96
N GLY A 43 -0.47 -2.36 -12.66
CA GLY A 43 0.76 -2.94 -12.11
C GLY A 43 1.87 -1.92 -11.81
N SER A 44 1.66 -0.63 -12.09
CA SER A 44 2.61 0.43 -11.72
C SER A 44 2.69 0.68 -10.21
N ILE A 45 1.64 0.32 -9.45
CA ILE A 45 1.56 0.49 -8.00
C ILE A 45 1.27 -0.86 -7.34
N ASP A 46 2.11 -1.25 -6.39
CA ASP A 46 1.86 -2.41 -5.52
C ASP A 46 0.89 -2.04 -4.39
N TYR A 47 -0.41 -2.12 -4.67
CA TYR A 47 -1.46 -1.79 -3.69
C TYR A 47 -1.49 -2.71 -2.45
N SER A 48 -0.69 -3.77 -2.41
CA SER A 48 -0.52 -4.59 -1.19
C SER A 48 0.42 -3.95 -0.17
N LYS A 49 1.29 -3.04 -0.62
CA LYS A 49 2.31 -2.39 0.22
C LYS A 49 2.13 -0.89 0.36
N GLN A 50 1.50 -0.24 -0.61
CA GLN A 50 1.40 1.21 -0.68
C GLN A 50 0.02 1.66 -1.18
N TYR A 51 -0.35 2.89 -0.88
CA TYR A 51 -1.57 3.53 -1.38
C TYR A 51 -1.27 4.94 -1.87
N ILE A 52 -2.15 5.47 -2.71
CA ILE A 52 -2.06 6.87 -3.18
C ILE A 52 -2.58 7.76 -2.06
N GLU A 53 -1.72 8.58 -1.46
CA GLU A 53 -2.11 9.50 -0.39
C GLU A 53 -2.76 10.76 -0.97
N TYR A 54 -2.16 11.31 -2.03
CA TYR A 54 -2.70 12.44 -2.80
C TYR A 54 -2.05 12.51 -4.19
N ILE A 55 -2.59 13.34 -5.08
CA ILE A 55 -1.95 13.69 -6.36
C ILE A 55 -1.26 15.03 -6.20
N ASN A 56 0.02 15.11 -6.54
CA ASN A 56 0.75 16.38 -6.54
C ASN A 56 0.21 17.28 -7.66
N PRO A 57 -0.36 18.46 -7.36
CA PRO A 57 -0.99 19.31 -8.38
C PRO A 57 0.01 19.93 -9.36
N ILE A 58 1.30 19.99 -9.01
CA ILE A 58 2.36 20.55 -9.86
C ILE A 58 2.87 19.48 -10.83
N THR A 59 3.27 18.31 -10.32
CA THR A 59 3.84 17.25 -11.15
C THR A 59 2.76 16.40 -11.83
N LYS A 60 1.52 16.45 -11.32
CA LYS A 60 0.39 15.60 -11.72
C LYS A 60 0.65 14.10 -11.49
N GLU A 61 1.56 13.79 -10.57
CA GLU A 61 1.93 12.43 -10.22
C GLU A 61 1.31 12.01 -8.88
N PRO A 62 0.97 10.72 -8.72
CA PRO A 62 0.50 10.20 -7.45
C PRO A 62 1.64 10.13 -6.45
N VAL A 63 1.41 10.67 -5.26
CA VAL A 63 2.32 10.52 -4.13
C VAL A 63 1.92 9.28 -3.36
N LEU A 64 2.81 8.30 -3.36
CA LEU A 64 2.59 6.99 -2.75
C LEU A 64 3.11 6.99 -1.31
N LYS A 65 2.37 6.30 -0.44
CA LYS A 65 2.74 6.09 0.94
C LYS A 65 2.64 4.62 1.29
N ASP A 66 3.64 4.13 2.01
CA ASP A 66 3.67 2.75 2.47
C ASP A 66 2.58 2.52 3.52
N ILE A 67 1.93 1.37 3.39
CA ILE A 67 1.02 0.82 4.39
C ILE A 67 1.90 0.34 5.54
N GLU A 68 1.78 1.00 6.68
CA GLU A 68 2.54 0.63 7.87
C GLU A 68 2.10 -0.76 8.37
N ILE A 69 2.99 -1.74 8.24
CA ILE A 69 2.77 -3.08 8.78
C ILE A 69 3.23 -3.08 10.24
N VAL A 70 2.29 -2.77 11.14
CA VAL A 70 2.53 -2.89 12.58
C VAL A 70 2.42 -4.37 12.96
N LEU A 71 3.58 -5.02 13.12
CA LEU A 71 3.63 -6.41 13.58
C LEU A 71 3.21 -6.50 15.05
N THR A 72 2.37 -7.49 15.35
CA THR A 72 2.12 -7.93 16.73
C THR A 72 3.38 -8.51 17.35
N ASP A 73 3.47 -8.54 18.68
CA ASP A 73 4.64 -9.08 19.38
C ASP A 73 4.86 -10.57 19.08
N GLU A 74 3.78 -11.32 18.84
CA GLU A 74 3.85 -12.72 18.40
C GLU A 74 4.47 -12.83 17.00
N GLN A 75 4.06 -12.00 16.05
CA GLN A 75 4.64 -11.98 14.71
C GLN A 75 6.11 -11.56 14.72
N LYS A 76 6.51 -10.62 15.57
CA LYS A 76 7.93 -10.26 15.77
C LYS A 76 8.73 -11.44 16.31
N ARG A 77 8.18 -12.18 17.28
CA ARG A 77 8.82 -13.38 17.84
C ARG A 77 8.97 -14.48 16.79
N LEU A 78 7.94 -14.70 15.97
CA LEU A 78 7.99 -15.67 14.87
C LEU A 78 9.08 -15.31 13.85
N GLN A 79 9.16 -14.04 13.41
CA GLN A 79 10.20 -13.60 12.49
C GLN A 79 11.62 -13.81 13.05
N ALA A 80 11.82 -13.56 14.35
CA ALA A 80 13.13 -13.80 14.98
C ALA A 80 13.51 -15.28 14.95
N LEU A 81 12.57 -16.18 15.28
CA LEU A 81 12.78 -17.63 15.24
C LEU A 81 13.05 -18.13 13.81
N GLU A 82 12.32 -17.64 12.81
CA GLU A 82 12.54 -17.99 11.41
C GLU A 82 13.92 -17.57 10.91
N LYS A 83 14.39 -16.38 11.32
CA LYS A 83 15.73 -15.89 10.97
C LYS A 83 16.83 -16.75 11.59
N GLU A 84 16.68 -17.11 12.87
CA GLU A 84 17.64 -17.98 13.57
C GLU A 84 17.70 -19.38 12.93
N LEU A 85 16.53 -19.98 12.64
CA LEU A 85 16.45 -21.25 11.94
C LEU A 85 17.11 -21.21 10.55
N SER A 86 16.98 -20.10 9.82
CA SER A 86 17.61 -19.92 8.51
C SER A 86 19.14 -19.92 8.60
N ILE A 87 19.70 -19.23 9.59
CA ILE A 87 21.14 -19.20 9.85
C ILE A 87 21.64 -20.59 10.22
N LEU A 88 20.98 -21.27 11.16
CA LEU A 88 21.36 -22.63 11.59
C LEU A 88 21.31 -23.65 10.45
N LYS A 89 20.30 -23.57 9.57
CA LYS A 89 20.22 -24.42 8.37
C LYS A 89 21.39 -24.18 7.42
N LYS A 90 21.78 -22.92 7.24
CA LYS A 90 22.92 -22.56 6.39
C LYS A 90 24.24 -23.07 6.99
N GLU A 91 24.43 -22.91 8.29
CA GLU A 91 25.61 -23.40 9.00
C GLU A 91 25.72 -24.93 8.95
N ASN A 92 24.62 -25.67 9.19
CA ASN A 92 24.62 -27.12 9.05
C ASN A 92 24.97 -27.55 7.62
N LYS A 93 24.38 -26.91 6.60
CA LYS A 93 24.71 -27.21 5.19
C LYS A 93 26.19 -27.00 4.88
N ASN A 94 26.79 -25.94 5.42
CA ASN A 94 28.21 -25.66 5.22
C ASN A 94 29.08 -26.71 5.92
N ARG A 95 28.75 -27.09 7.15
CA ARG A 95 29.46 -28.15 7.90
C ARG A 95 29.35 -29.50 7.23
N ASP A 96 28.17 -29.87 6.73
CA ASP A 96 27.96 -31.11 5.97
C ASP A 96 28.83 -31.13 4.70
N SER A 97 28.98 -29.98 4.04
CA SER A 97 29.84 -29.85 2.84
C SER A 97 31.33 -29.96 3.18
N GLU A 98 31.77 -29.40 4.32
CA GLU A 98 33.15 -29.53 4.81
C GLU A 98 33.49 -30.97 5.20
N ILE A 99 32.59 -31.66 5.90
CA ILE A 99 32.78 -33.06 6.30
C ILE A 99 32.91 -33.96 5.05
N VAL A 100 32.07 -33.73 4.03
CA VAL A 100 32.15 -34.47 2.76
C VAL A 100 33.50 -34.23 2.08
N ASN A 101 33.96 -32.99 1.98
CA ASN A 101 35.26 -32.70 1.33
C ASN A 101 36.45 -33.33 2.08
N THR A 102 36.42 -33.35 3.41
CA THR A 102 37.50 -33.94 4.22
C THR A 102 37.50 -35.48 4.17
N ALA A 103 36.33 -36.10 3.96
CA ALA A 103 36.19 -37.56 3.86
C ALA A 103 36.65 -38.15 2.51
N PHE A 104 36.82 -37.33 1.47
CA PHE A 104 37.26 -37.74 0.13
C PHE A 104 38.72 -37.37 -0.20
N GLU A 105 39.48 -36.77 0.74
CA GLU A 105 40.91 -36.44 0.58
C GLU A 105 41.88 -37.51 1.15
N VAL A 106 41.42 -38.76 1.38
CA VAL A 106 42.25 -39.90 1.82
C VAL A 106 42.43 -40.94 0.71
#